data_AF-A0AAV0WCH4-F1
#
_entry.id   AF-A0AAV0WCH4-F1
#
_cell.length_a   1.000
_cell.length_b   1.000
_cell.length_c   1.000
_cell.angle_alpha   90.00
_cell.angle_beta   90.00
_cell.angle_gamma   90.00
#
_symmetry.space_group_name_H-M   'P 1'
#
loop_
_entity.id
_entity.type
_entity.pdbx_description
1 polymer ?
#
loop_
_entity_poly.entity_id
_entity_poly.type
_entity_poly.pdbx_seq_one_letter_code
_entity_poly.pdbx_strand_id
1 'polypeptide(L)'
;MPSLTEQLWKNTAEMFEQRANFPHCLGAVDGKHIRIIKPTGTGSQHFNYKHYFSIVLLAVVDANYKFLYIDVGSFGKDSDSTIFKKSTLWNLLTRNELNIPKACPITNTNVVANYVFVGDEAFGLSEHVLRPYGGTRGRNLTNKKRIFNYCLSRARRYVECAFGILSNKWRIFHRPLNVNTELADNITNACCVLHNFVRERNGIDFKDSLTVEGFEEINPVIVDRGGRTAIDMRNIYADYFYSEGAVSWQHDK
;
A
#
# COMPACT_ATOMS: atom_id res chain seq x y z
N MET A 1 -6.42 0.35 15.81
CA MET A 1 -5.41 0.99 14.93
C MET A 1 -5.06 2.36 15.50
N PRO A 2 -3.88 2.94 15.21
CA PRO A 2 -3.52 4.27 15.69
C PRO A 2 -4.49 5.33 15.14
N SER A 3 -4.65 6.45 15.85
CA SER A 3 -5.43 7.59 15.36
C SER A 3 -4.70 8.31 14.23
N LEU A 4 -5.41 8.58 13.13
CA LEU A 4 -4.87 9.23 11.93
C LEU A 4 -4.70 10.75 12.14
N THR A 5 -3.61 11.13 12.80
CA THR A 5 -3.27 12.52 13.14
C THR A 5 -2.23 13.09 12.19
N GLU A 6 -2.15 14.43 12.09
CA GLU A 6 -1.11 15.10 11.31
C GLU A 6 0.31 14.70 11.76
N GLN A 7 0.52 14.52 13.07
CA GLN A 7 1.81 14.08 13.61
C GLN A 7 2.16 12.65 13.18
N LEU A 8 1.18 11.73 13.16
CA LEU A 8 1.39 10.37 12.65
C LEU A 8 1.87 10.40 11.19
N TRP A 9 1.26 11.26 10.37
CA TRP A 9 1.61 11.41 8.97
C TRP A 9 3.01 11.98 8.74
N LYS A 10 3.38 13.02 9.50
CA LYS A 10 4.74 13.59 9.45
C LYS A 10 5.78 12.54 9.85
N ASN A 11 5.57 11.85 10.96
CA ASN A 11 6.46 10.78 11.41
C ASN A 11 6.58 9.66 10.35
N THR A 12 5.47 9.28 9.73
CA THR A 12 5.46 8.25 8.67
C THR A 12 6.26 8.68 7.45
N ALA A 13 6.06 9.93 7.00
CA ALA A 13 6.79 10.50 5.88
C ALA A 13 8.30 10.55 6.12
N GLU A 14 8.73 10.99 7.31
CA GLU A 14 10.15 11.00 7.70
C GLU A 14 10.75 9.60 7.65
N MET A 15 10.03 8.58 8.13
CA MET A 15 10.51 7.19 8.10
C MET A 15 10.65 6.63 6.68
N PHE A 16 9.71 6.94 5.77
CA PHE A 16 9.83 6.53 4.37
C PHE A 16 10.95 7.27 3.64
N GLU A 17 11.17 8.55 3.96
CA GLU A 17 12.28 9.30 3.42
C GLU A 17 13.61 8.66 3.81
N GLN A 18 13.79 8.35 5.10
CA GLN A 18 15.01 7.73 5.63
C GLN A 18 15.24 6.30 5.11
N ARG A 19 14.19 5.48 5.01
CA ARG A 19 14.33 4.03 4.75
C ARG A 19 14.07 3.62 3.30
N ALA A 20 13.28 4.39 2.56
CA ALA A 20 12.88 4.10 1.18
C ALA A 20 13.33 5.19 0.19
N ASN A 21 13.93 6.29 0.67
CA ASN A 21 14.23 7.49 -0.13
C ASN A 21 12.97 8.04 -0.81
N PHE A 22 11.81 7.93 -0.14
CA PHE A 22 10.54 8.42 -0.67
C PHE A 22 9.98 9.51 0.26
N PRO A 23 10.25 10.80 -0.01
CA PRO A 23 9.79 11.89 0.85
C PRO A 23 8.27 12.01 0.83
N HIS A 24 7.71 12.58 1.90
CA HIS A 24 6.27 12.88 2.01
C HIS A 24 5.34 11.66 1.82
N CYS A 25 5.85 10.43 1.97
CA CYS A 25 5.06 9.21 1.85
C CYS A 25 4.25 8.95 3.13
N LEU A 26 2.92 8.92 3.01
CA LEU A 26 1.99 8.68 4.12
C LEU A 26 1.81 7.19 4.44
N GLY A 27 2.32 6.30 3.59
CA GLY A 27 2.08 4.87 3.70
C GLY A 27 2.01 4.18 2.35
N ALA A 28 2.37 2.90 2.35
CA ALA A 28 2.13 2.01 1.22
C ALA A 28 0.77 1.32 1.37
N VAL A 29 -0.03 1.34 0.30
CA VAL A 29 -1.40 0.80 0.27
C VAL A 29 -1.45 -0.40 -0.65
N ASP A 30 -2.01 -1.49 -0.15
CA ASP A 30 -2.20 -2.71 -0.94
C ASP A 30 -3.29 -3.60 -0.34
N GLY A 31 -3.81 -4.52 -1.16
CA GLY A 31 -4.76 -5.55 -0.79
C GLY A 31 -4.10 -6.91 -0.53
N LYS A 32 -4.67 -7.69 0.38
CA LYS A 32 -4.29 -9.07 0.65
C LYS A 32 -5.53 -9.95 0.68
N HIS A 33 -5.52 -11.00 -0.15
CA HIS A 33 -6.51 -12.07 -0.04
C HIS A 33 -6.21 -12.96 1.19
N ILE A 34 -7.18 -13.04 2.10
CA ILE A 34 -7.19 -14.01 3.20
C ILE A 34 -8.01 -15.22 2.74
N ARG A 35 -7.35 -16.38 2.65
CA ARG A 35 -7.98 -17.62 2.17
C ARG A 35 -9.04 -18.09 3.16
N ILE A 36 -10.22 -18.43 2.66
CA ILE A 36 -11.32 -19.02 3.42
C ILE A 36 -11.81 -20.28 2.73
N ILE A 37 -12.47 -21.16 3.47
CA ILE A 37 -13.31 -22.20 2.86
C ILE A 37 -14.53 -21.54 2.21
N LYS A 38 -15.02 -22.10 1.10
CA LYS A 38 -16.20 -21.61 0.38
C LYS A 38 -17.36 -21.33 1.37
N PRO A 39 -17.79 -20.07 1.51
CA PRO A 39 -18.94 -19.77 2.36
C PRO A 39 -20.23 -20.35 1.77
N THR A 40 -21.13 -20.81 2.64
CA THR A 40 -22.42 -21.38 2.24
C THR A 40 -23.30 -20.30 1.61
N GLY A 41 -23.92 -20.60 0.46
CA GLY A 41 -24.92 -19.71 -0.15
C GLY A 41 -24.38 -18.46 -0.86
N THR A 42 -23.06 -18.24 -0.96
CA THR A 42 -22.49 -17.01 -1.55
C THR A 42 -22.15 -17.11 -3.05
N GLY A 43 -22.45 -18.25 -3.69
CA GLY A 43 -22.07 -18.50 -5.08
C GLY A 43 -20.57 -18.30 -5.30
N SER A 44 -20.21 -17.42 -6.26
CA SER A 44 -18.83 -17.04 -6.61
C SER A 44 -18.38 -15.70 -6.00
N GLN A 45 -19.14 -15.08 -5.10
CA GLN A 45 -18.81 -13.74 -4.56
C GLN A 45 -17.40 -13.68 -3.96
N HIS A 46 -17.00 -14.71 -3.23
CA HIS A 46 -15.68 -14.79 -2.60
C HIS A 46 -14.63 -15.46 -3.49
N PHE A 47 -14.98 -15.93 -4.69
CA PHE A 47 -14.06 -16.63 -5.58
C PHE A 47 -13.22 -15.61 -6.36
N ASN A 48 -11.91 -15.64 -6.15
CA ASN A 48 -10.99 -14.70 -6.78
C ASN A 48 -10.39 -15.24 -8.08
N TYR A 49 -9.64 -14.39 -8.77
CA TYR A 49 -8.97 -14.71 -10.02
C TYR A 49 -7.85 -15.77 -9.90
N LYS A 50 -7.40 -16.08 -8.67
CA LYS A 50 -6.43 -17.15 -8.38
C LYS A 50 -7.10 -18.49 -8.07
N HIS A 51 -8.38 -18.61 -8.36
CA HIS A 51 -9.15 -19.84 -8.22
C HIS A 51 -9.29 -20.36 -6.77
N TYR A 52 -9.37 -19.46 -5.78
CA TYR A 52 -9.73 -19.81 -4.41
C TYR A 52 -10.71 -18.81 -3.77
N PHE A 53 -11.32 -19.21 -2.66
CA PHE A 53 -12.24 -18.35 -1.92
C PHE A 53 -11.49 -17.47 -0.93
N SER A 54 -11.84 -16.18 -0.87
CA SER A 54 -11.18 -15.22 0.03
C SER A 54 -12.09 -14.08 0.47
N ILE A 55 -11.72 -13.48 1.60
CA ILE A 55 -12.02 -12.09 1.95
C ILE A 55 -10.78 -11.24 1.66
N VAL A 56 -10.96 -9.94 1.45
CA VAL A 56 -9.85 -9.02 1.21
C VAL A 56 -9.58 -8.19 2.46
N LEU A 57 -8.29 -8.08 2.81
CA LEU A 57 -7.71 -7.12 3.74
C LEU A 57 -7.04 -6.02 2.90
N LEU A 58 -7.61 -4.82 2.90
CA LEU A 58 -6.94 -3.61 2.41
C LEU A 58 -6.17 -2.99 3.57
N ALA A 59 -4.92 -2.60 3.36
CA ALA A 59 -4.12 -2.00 4.42
C ALA A 59 -3.27 -0.81 3.96
N VAL A 60 -3.03 0.12 4.88
CA VAL A 60 -1.97 1.13 4.78
C VAL A 60 -0.88 0.78 5.79
N VAL A 61 0.37 0.74 5.33
CA VAL A 61 1.51 0.31 6.15
C VAL A 61 2.62 1.36 6.14
N ASP A 62 3.25 1.57 7.30
CA ASP A 62 4.40 2.45 7.47
C ASP A 62 5.74 1.77 7.14
N ALA A 63 6.83 2.55 7.14
CA ALA A 63 8.17 2.04 6.90
C ALA A 63 8.76 1.21 8.08
N ASN A 64 8.00 0.99 9.15
CA ASN A 64 8.30 0.04 10.24
C ASN A 64 7.44 -1.23 10.16
N TYR A 65 6.74 -1.45 9.05
CA TYR A 65 5.84 -2.56 8.81
C TYR A 65 4.64 -2.59 9.79
N LYS A 66 4.24 -1.45 10.36
CA LYS A 66 3.03 -1.32 11.17
C LYS A 66 1.84 -0.97 10.28
N PHE A 67 0.69 -1.57 10.59
CA PHE A 67 -0.57 -1.23 9.96
C PHE A 67 -1.09 0.10 10.52
N LEU A 68 -1.21 1.13 9.69
CA LEU A 68 -1.79 2.43 10.05
C LEU A 68 -3.31 2.41 9.91
N TYR A 69 -3.79 1.75 8.86
CA TYR A 69 -5.20 1.58 8.55
C TYR A 69 -5.43 0.17 7.99
N ILE A 70 -6.58 -0.43 8.31
CA ILE A 70 -7.04 -1.68 7.72
C ILE A 70 -8.53 -1.61 7.41
N ASP A 71 -8.95 -2.32 6.39
CA ASP A 71 -10.35 -2.57 6.02
C ASP A 71 -10.47 -4.04 5.62
N VAL A 72 -11.36 -4.79 6.26
CA VAL A 72 -11.43 -6.25 6.17
C VAL A 72 -12.86 -6.68 5.85
N GLY A 73 -12.98 -7.68 4.97
CA GLY A 73 -14.26 -8.37 4.72
C GLY A 73 -14.84 -8.13 3.34
N SER A 74 -14.16 -7.32 2.50
CA SER A 74 -14.54 -7.17 1.10
C SER A 74 -14.48 -8.50 0.34
N PHE A 75 -15.34 -8.64 -0.67
CA PHE A 75 -15.46 -9.88 -1.43
C PHE A 75 -14.18 -10.20 -2.21
N GLY A 76 -13.81 -11.48 -2.28
CA GLY A 76 -12.61 -11.92 -3.00
C GLY A 76 -12.59 -11.64 -4.51
N LYS A 77 -13.75 -11.38 -5.12
CA LYS A 77 -13.83 -10.96 -6.53
C LYS A 77 -13.55 -9.46 -6.73
N ASP A 78 -13.64 -8.66 -5.68
CA ASP A 78 -13.53 -7.20 -5.77
C ASP A 78 -12.04 -6.81 -5.94
N SER A 79 -11.80 -5.77 -6.74
CA SER A 79 -10.45 -5.24 -6.99
C SER A 79 -10.04 -4.19 -5.96
N ASP A 80 -8.74 -3.97 -5.79
CA ASP A 80 -8.21 -3.01 -4.82
C ASP A 80 -8.73 -1.59 -5.05
N SER A 81 -8.80 -1.11 -6.30
CA SER A 81 -9.41 0.20 -6.59
C SER A 81 -10.85 0.32 -6.09
N THR A 82 -11.63 -0.76 -6.22
CA THR A 82 -13.05 -0.76 -5.85
C THR A 82 -13.20 -0.76 -4.33
N ILE A 83 -12.41 -1.60 -3.66
CA ILE A 83 -12.39 -1.69 -2.20
C ILE A 83 -11.90 -0.37 -1.61
N PHE A 84 -10.79 0.16 -2.14
CA PHE A 84 -10.22 1.44 -1.71
C PHE A 84 -11.23 2.59 -1.83
N LYS A 85 -11.93 2.73 -2.97
CA LYS A 85 -12.95 3.79 -3.16
C LYS A 85 -14.15 3.65 -2.23
N LYS A 86 -14.46 2.46 -1.73
CA LYS A 86 -15.54 2.22 -0.75
C LYS A 86 -15.07 2.36 0.70
N SER A 87 -13.76 2.31 0.93
CA SER A 87 -13.16 2.33 2.26
C SER A 87 -13.41 3.64 3.00
N THR A 88 -13.42 3.57 4.34
CA THR A 88 -13.52 4.77 5.18
C THR A 88 -12.34 5.71 4.97
N LEU A 89 -11.16 5.18 4.66
CA LEU A 89 -9.97 5.96 4.31
C LEU A 89 -10.21 6.87 3.09
N TRP A 90 -10.80 6.35 2.01
CA TRP A 90 -11.11 7.16 0.82
C TRP A 90 -12.18 8.21 1.08
N ASN A 91 -13.19 7.89 1.90
CA ASN A 91 -14.21 8.85 2.30
C ASN A 91 -13.59 10.01 3.09
N LEU A 92 -12.69 9.73 4.05
CA LEU A 92 -11.98 10.75 4.80
C LEU A 92 -11.02 11.55 3.89
N LEU A 93 -10.37 10.89 2.94
CA LEU A 93 -9.48 11.56 1.97
C LEU A 93 -10.23 12.57 1.11
N THR A 94 -11.36 12.16 0.53
CA THR A 94 -12.16 13.01 -0.37
C THR A 94 -12.86 14.16 0.35
N ARG A 95 -13.12 14.02 1.66
CA ARG A 95 -13.66 15.08 2.52
C ARG A 95 -12.60 15.98 3.16
N ASN A 96 -11.32 15.70 2.93
CA ASN A 96 -10.20 16.38 3.58
C ASN A 96 -10.20 16.26 5.11
N GLU A 97 -10.65 15.11 5.63
CA GLU A 97 -10.79 14.80 7.06
C GLU A 97 -9.68 13.86 7.57
N LEU A 98 -8.70 13.50 6.73
CA LEU A 98 -7.56 12.65 7.11
C LEU A 98 -6.46 13.37 7.90
N ASN A 99 -6.57 14.67 8.14
CA ASN A 99 -5.53 15.47 8.80
C ASN A 99 -4.17 15.41 8.07
N ILE A 100 -4.18 15.30 6.74
CA ILE A 100 -2.95 15.28 5.94
C ILE A 100 -2.28 16.65 6.04
N PRO A 101 -0.96 16.72 6.31
CA PRO A 101 -0.27 18.01 6.36
C PRO A 101 -0.35 18.72 5.01
N LYS A 102 -0.35 20.06 5.04
CA LYS A 102 -0.33 20.87 3.82
C LYS A 102 0.94 20.61 3.02
N ALA A 103 0.85 20.81 1.70
CA ALA A 103 2.00 20.77 0.80
C ALA A 103 3.13 21.67 1.32
N CYS A 104 4.35 21.15 1.29
CA CYS A 104 5.55 21.87 1.68
C CYS A 104 6.72 21.48 0.77
N PRO A 105 7.85 22.20 0.81
CA PRO A 105 9.07 21.77 0.13
C PRO A 105 9.54 20.40 0.65
N ILE A 106 10.00 19.53 -0.23
CA ILE A 106 10.72 18.32 0.14
C ILE A 106 12.01 18.72 0.86
N THR A 107 12.41 17.96 1.89
CA THR A 107 13.59 18.22 2.72
C THR A 107 14.81 18.58 1.89
N ASN A 108 15.44 19.71 2.21
CA ASN A 108 16.64 20.25 1.52
C ASN A 108 16.45 20.58 0.03
N THR A 109 15.22 20.80 -0.43
CA THR A 109 14.90 21.24 -1.81
C THR A 109 13.94 22.43 -1.83
N ASN A 110 13.77 23.04 -2.99
CA ASN A 110 12.70 24.02 -3.24
C ASN A 110 11.45 23.39 -3.91
N VAL A 111 11.43 22.06 -4.05
CA VAL A 111 10.35 21.34 -4.73
C VAL A 111 9.17 21.18 -3.78
N VAL A 112 8.11 21.96 -3.99
CA VAL A 112 6.86 21.84 -3.21
C VAL A 112 6.07 20.63 -3.70
N ALA A 113 5.73 19.73 -2.77
CA ALA A 113 5.01 18.51 -3.08
C ALA A 113 3.97 18.19 -1.99
N ASN A 114 2.84 17.60 -2.41
CA ASN A 114 1.84 17.07 -1.48
C ASN A 114 2.34 15.80 -0.81
N TYR A 115 1.80 15.52 0.38
CA TYR A 115 1.90 14.21 1.00
C TYR A 115 1.05 13.17 0.26
N VAL A 116 1.60 11.98 0.05
CA VAL A 116 1.00 10.96 -0.83
C VAL A 116 1.09 9.54 -0.25
N PHE A 117 0.06 8.74 -0.51
CA PHE A 117 0.10 7.30 -0.41
C PHE A 117 0.68 6.69 -1.69
N VAL A 118 1.34 5.54 -1.58
CA VAL A 118 1.84 4.79 -2.73
C VAL A 118 1.09 3.47 -2.90
N GLY A 119 0.54 3.23 -4.09
CA GLY A 119 -0.19 2.02 -4.45
C GLY A 119 0.32 1.40 -5.75
N ASP A 120 -0.14 0.20 -6.09
CA ASP A 120 0.15 -0.43 -7.38
C ASP A 120 -0.67 0.22 -8.51
N GLU A 121 -0.53 -0.36 -9.70
CA GLU A 121 -1.27 0.03 -10.90
C GLU A 121 -2.80 -0.15 -10.76
N ALA A 122 -3.25 -1.04 -9.88
CA ALA A 122 -4.66 -1.33 -9.62
C ALA A 122 -5.35 -0.25 -8.77
N PHE A 123 -4.61 0.69 -8.17
CA PHE A 123 -5.18 1.89 -7.55
C PHE A 123 -5.42 3.02 -8.57
N GLY A 124 -6.39 3.89 -8.28
CA GLY A 124 -6.62 5.10 -9.08
C GLY A 124 -5.60 6.17 -8.76
N LEU A 125 -5.05 6.83 -9.79
CA LEU A 125 -4.17 7.98 -9.59
C LEU A 125 -4.99 9.16 -9.05
N SER A 126 -4.57 9.74 -7.94
CA SER A 126 -5.16 10.95 -7.35
C SER A 126 -4.07 11.91 -6.86
N GLU A 127 -4.48 13.07 -6.36
CA GLU A 127 -3.57 14.06 -5.77
C GLU A 127 -2.78 13.52 -4.56
N HIS A 128 -3.35 12.56 -3.84
CA HIS A 128 -2.76 11.94 -2.65
C HIS A 128 -2.48 10.44 -2.83
N VAL A 129 -2.65 9.87 -4.03
CA VAL A 129 -2.38 8.45 -4.30
C VAL A 129 -1.58 8.33 -5.58
N LEU A 130 -0.31 7.95 -5.44
CA LEU A 130 0.60 7.70 -6.55
C LEU A 130 0.60 6.22 -6.93
N ARG A 131 0.70 5.99 -8.24
CA ARG A 131 0.84 4.67 -8.85
C ARG A 131 1.90 4.70 -9.96
N PRO A 132 2.51 3.56 -10.33
CA PRO A 132 3.53 3.53 -11.38
C PRO A 132 3.02 4.11 -12.71
N TYR A 133 3.94 4.58 -13.54
CA TYR A 133 3.64 4.85 -14.95
C TYR A 133 3.36 3.52 -15.66
N GLY A 134 2.13 3.40 -16.19
CA GLY A 134 1.75 2.28 -17.04
C GLY A 134 2.47 2.28 -18.38
N GLY A 135 2.69 1.08 -18.92
CA GLY A 135 3.32 0.84 -20.22
C GLY A 135 3.68 -0.64 -20.34
N THR A 136 3.46 -1.24 -21.51
CA THR A 136 3.65 -2.68 -21.77
C THR A 136 5.05 -3.13 -21.35
N ARG A 137 5.17 -3.73 -20.15
CA ARG A 137 6.40 -4.29 -19.57
C ARG A 137 7.67 -3.45 -19.84
N GLY A 138 7.63 -2.14 -19.52
CA GLY A 138 8.80 -1.26 -19.57
C GLY A 138 9.34 -0.89 -20.97
N ARG A 139 8.77 -1.44 -22.05
CA ARG A 139 9.34 -1.29 -23.41
C ARG A 139 9.24 0.13 -24.01
N ASN A 140 8.49 1.03 -23.39
CA ASN A 140 8.31 2.43 -23.84
C ASN A 140 8.40 3.46 -22.70
N LEU A 141 8.99 3.11 -21.55
CA LEU A 141 9.16 4.07 -20.45
C LEU A 141 10.46 4.85 -20.62
N THR A 142 10.37 6.18 -20.52
CA THR A 142 11.57 7.03 -20.43
C THR A 142 12.36 6.70 -19.16
N ASN A 143 13.67 7.00 -19.16
CA ASN A 143 14.53 6.74 -18.00
C ASN A 143 13.97 7.34 -16.71
N LYS A 144 13.49 8.59 -16.78
CA LYS A 144 12.78 9.27 -15.68
C LYS A 144 11.62 8.45 -15.12
N LYS A 145 10.75 7.92 -15.98
CA LYS A 145 9.61 7.10 -15.55
C LYS A 145 10.04 5.76 -14.95
N ARG A 146 11.13 5.16 -15.45
CA ARG A 146 11.72 3.94 -14.88
C ARG A 146 12.24 4.18 -13.46
N ILE A 147 12.97 5.28 -13.24
CA ILE A 147 13.49 5.67 -11.92
C ILE A 147 12.34 5.90 -10.95
N PHE A 148 11.32 6.68 -11.36
CA PHE A 148 10.12 6.87 -10.55
C PHE A 148 9.45 5.54 -10.18
N ASN A 149 9.21 4.65 -11.16
CA ASN A 149 8.59 3.35 -10.89
C ASN A 149 9.43 2.53 -9.91
N TYR A 150 10.76 2.57 -10.04
CA TYR A 150 11.65 1.87 -9.12
C TYR A 150 11.58 2.42 -7.70
N CYS A 151 11.64 3.75 -7.50
CA CYS A 151 11.47 4.39 -6.19
C CYS A 151 10.11 4.04 -5.56
N LEU A 152 9.03 4.11 -6.35
CA LEU A 152 7.69 3.74 -5.90
C LEU A 152 7.62 2.26 -5.49
N SER A 153 8.19 1.34 -6.28
CA SER A 153 8.26 -0.09 -5.92
C SER A 153 9.06 -0.33 -4.63
N ARG A 154 10.12 0.44 -4.36
CA ARG A 154 10.86 0.35 -3.08
C ARG A 154 9.98 0.75 -1.89
N ALA A 155 9.18 1.80 -2.02
CA ALA A 155 8.27 2.23 -0.96
C ALA A 155 7.10 1.24 -0.78
N ARG A 156 6.53 0.74 -1.89
CA ARG A 156 5.47 -0.29 -1.86
C ARG A 156 5.90 -1.59 -1.16
N ARG A 157 7.16 -2.00 -1.28
CA ARG A 157 7.66 -3.22 -0.66
C ARG A 157 7.32 -3.34 0.84
N TYR A 158 7.17 -2.22 1.56
CA TYR A 158 6.82 -2.25 2.98
C TYR A 158 5.46 -2.89 3.27
N VAL A 159 4.42 -2.61 2.47
CA VAL A 159 3.09 -3.24 2.69
C VAL A 159 3.12 -4.73 2.31
N GLU A 160 3.78 -5.08 1.21
CA GLU A 160 3.99 -6.48 0.79
C GLU A 160 4.74 -7.27 1.86
N CYS A 161 5.84 -6.74 2.40
CA CYS A 161 6.58 -7.37 3.48
C CYS A 161 5.72 -7.49 4.75
N ALA A 162 4.96 -6.45 5.13
CA ALA A 162 4.12 -6.52 6.32
C ALA A 162 3.08 -7.64 6.24
N PHE A 163 2.50 -7.87 5.06
CA PHE A 163 1.63 -9.02 4.80
C PHE A 163 2.35 -10.37 4.94
N GLY A 164 3.62 -10.44 4.55
CA GLY A 164 4.50 -11.60 4.73
C GLY A 164 4.76 -11.90 6.20
N ILE A 165 5.16 -10.87 6.93
CA ILE A 165 5.44 -10.94 8.36
C ILE A 165 4.18 -11.36 9.12
N LEU A 166 3.03 -10.77 8.78
CA LEU A 166 1.74 -11.13 9.36
C LEU A 166 1.43 -12.62 9.15
N SER A 167 1.52 -13.11 7.91
CA SER A 167 1.23 -14.52 7.59
C SER A 167 2.21 -15.50 8.25
N ASN A 168 3.51 -15.19 8.25
CA ASN A 168 4.54 -16.06 8.81
C ASN A 168 4.46 -16.12 10.34
N LYS A 169 4.14 -15.00 11.00
CA LYS A 169 3.95 -14.93 12.45
C LYS A 169 2.65 -15.63 12.86
N TRP A 170 1.55 -15.32 12.19
CA TRP A 170 0.24 -15.90 12.44
C TRP A 170 -0.03 -17.00 11.41
N ARG A 171 0.56 -18.18 11.67
CA ARG A 171 0.52 -19.33 10.76
C ARG A 171 -0.89 -19.79 10.36
N ILE A 172 -1.93 -19.32 11.05
CA ILE A 172 -3.33 -19.52 10.69
C ILE A 172 -3.63 -19.06 9.25
N PHE A 173 -2.94 -18.04 8.73
CA PHE A 173 -3.12 -17.55 7.37
C PHE A 173 -2.46 -18.42 6.27
N HIS A 174 -1.67 -19.43 6.63
CA HIS A 174 -1.10 -20.37 5.65
C HIS A 174 -2.10 -21.42 5.16
N ARG A 175 -3.25 -21.55 5.82
CA ARG A 175 -4.34 -22.45 5.44
C ARG A 175 -5.64 -21.67 5.26
N PRO A 176 -6.57 -22.14 4.42
CA PRO A 176 -7.89 -21.56 4.35
C PRO A 176 -8.55 -21.57 5.73
N LEU A 177 -9.08 -20.42 6.16
CA LEU A 177 -9.85 -20.32 7.39
C LEU A 177 -11.16 -21.09 7.22
N ASN A 178 -11.37 -22.10 8.06
CA ASN A 178 -12.60 -22.89 8.09
C ASN A 178 -13.57 -22.35 9.15
N VAL A 179 -13.99 -21.11 8.95
CA VAL A 179 -14.96 -20.39 9.79
C VAL A 179 -15.88 -19.58 8.88
N ASN A 180 -16.96 -19.04 9.43
CA ASN A 180 -17.79 -18.09 8.69
C ASN A 180 -17.01 -16.78 8.40
N THR A 181 -17.50 -15.98 7.46
CA THR A 181 -16.81 -14.76 6.99
C THR A 181 -16.64 -13.73 8.10
N GLU A 182 -17.64 -13.56 8.95
CA GLU A 182 -17.59 -12.63 10.09
C GLU A 182 -16.47 -12.99 11.08
N LEU A 183 -16.33 -14.27 11.42
CA LEU A 183 -15.24 -14.72 12.29
C LEU A 183 -13.89 -14.63 11.57
N ALA A 184 -13.82 -14.87 10.26
CA ALA A 184 -12.61 -14.65 9.48
C ALA A 184 -12.17 -13.17 9.50
N ASP A 185 -13.12 -12.23 9.43
CA ASP A 185 -12.87 -10.79 9.54
C ASP A 185 -12.32 -10.45 10.93
N ASN A 186 -12.96 -10.97 11.99
CA ASN A 186 -12.52 -10.76 13.37
C ASN A 186 -11.12 -11.32 13.64
N ILE A 187 -10.81 -12.53 13.15
CA ILE A 187 -9.46 -13.12 13.23
C ILE A 187 -8.45 -12.22 12.53
N THR A 188 -8.77 -11.76 11.32
CA THR A 188 -7.87 -10.92 10.52
C THR A 188 -7.60 -9.58 11.20
N ASN A 189 -8.64 -8.91 11.72
CA ASN A 189 -8.53 -7.69 12.50
C ASN A 189 -7.66 -7.89 13.75
N ALA A 190 -7.94 -8.95 14.53
CA ALA A 190 -7.18 -9.26 15.74
C ALA A 190 -5.70 -9.49 15.43
N CYS A 191 -5.37 -10.27 14.39
CA CYS A 191 -3.99 -10.50 13.98
C CYS A 191 -3.26 -9.22 13.55
N CYS A 192 -3.92 -8.30 12.86
CA CYS A 192 -3.33 -7.01 12.48
C CYS A 192 -3.05 -6.12 13.70
N VAL A 193 -3.95 -6.10 14.68
CA VAL A 193 -3.75 -5.38 15.95
C VAL A 193 -2.61 -6.01 16.75
N LEU A 194 -2.60 -7.33 16.91
CA LEU A 194 -1.54 -8.05 17.61
C LEU A 194 -0.20 -7.92 16.91
N HIS A 195 -0.17 -7.86 15.58
CA HIS A 195 1.04 -7.56 14.82
C HIS A 195 1.63 -6.22 15.25
N ASN A 196 0.83 -5.14 15.24
CA ASN A 196 1.30 -3.82 15.67
C ASN A 196 1.82 -3.83 17.12
N PHE A 197 1.10 -4.48 18.03
CA PHE A 197 1.53 -4.63 19.42
C PHE A 197 2.89 -5.31 19.53
N VAL A 198 3.10 -6.42 18.81
CA VAL A 198 4.38 -7.13 18.79
C VAL A 198 5.49 -6.29 18.18
N ARG A 199 5.20 -5.54 17.10
CA ARG A 199 6.18 -4.64 16.46
C ARG A 199 6.61 -3.51 17.38
N GLU A 200 5.69 -2.99 18.18
CA GLU A 200 5.99 -1.95 19.17
C GLU A 200 6.80 -2.49 20.35
N ARG A 201 6.46 -3.68 20.84
CA ARG A 201 7.16 -4.30 21.96
C ARG A 201 8.56 -4.83 21.62
N ASN A 202 8.70 -5.49 20.47
CA ASN A 202 9.92 -6.22 20.11
C ASN A 202 10.83 -5.47 19.13
N GLY A 203 10.36 -4.35 18.58
CA GLY A 203 11.09 -3.60 17.55
C GLY A 203 11.13 -4.31 16.19
N ILE A 204 12.09 -3.90 15.36
CA ILE A 204 12.26 -4.40 13.99
C ILE A 204 13.31 -5.51 13.99
N ASP A 205 12.89 -6.75 13.71
CA ASP A 205 13.82 -7.79 13.27
C ASP A 205 13.97 -7.72 11.74
N PHE A 206 15.18 -7.48 11.24
CA PHE A 206 15.44 -7.40 9.81
C PHE A 206 15.33 -8.76 9.11
N LYS A 207 15.46 -9.89 9.83
CA LYS A 207 15.28 -11.22 9.25
C LYS A 207 13.86 -11.46 8.74
N ASP A 208 12.88 -10.82 9.37
CA ASP A 208 11.47 -10.85 8.96
C ASP A 208 11.25 -10.26 7.55
N SER A 209 12.16 -9.41 7.07
CA SER A 209 12.09 -8.80 5.73
C SER A 209 12.72 -9.64 4.61
N LEU A 210 13.50 -10.67 4.97
CA LEU A 210 14.29 -11.48 4.02
C LEU A 210 13.54 -12.71 3.49
N THR A 211 12.43 -13.11 4.12
CA THR A 211 11.65 -14.30 3.76
C THR A 211 10.40 -14.00 2.93
N VAL A 212 10.37 -12.86 2.25
CA VAL A 212 9.22 -12.49 1.42
C VAL A 212 9.44 -13.06 0.01
N GLU A 213 8.99 -14.29 -0.20
CA GLU A 213 8.56 -14.69 -1.55
C GLU A 213 7.48 -13.70 -1.95
N GLY A 214 7.69 -13.01 -3.08
CA GLY A 214 6.85 -11.91 -3.51
C GLY A 214 5.38 -12.28 -3.43
N PHE A 215 4.57 -11.43 -2.80
CA PHE A 215 3.13 -11.56 -2.94
C PHE A 215 2.78 -11.30 -4.40
N GLU A 216 2.21 -12.30 -5.04
CA GLU A 216 1.73 -12.17 -6.40
C GLU A 216 0.51 -11.22 -6.43
N GLU A 217 0.68 -10.13 -7.16
CA GLU A 217 -0.22 -8.97 -7.31
C GLU A 217 -1.67 -9.32 -7.71
N ILE A 218 -2.62 -8.47 -7.31
CA ILE A 218 -4.03 -8.48 -7.71
C ILE A 218 -4.16 -8.01 -9.17
N ASN A 219 -5.08 -8.62 -9.93
CA ASN A 219 -5.24 -8.30 -11.35
C ASN A 219 -5.44 -6.79 -11.56
N PRO A 220 -4.60 -6.12 -12.37
CA PRO A 220 -4.80 -4.71 -12.68
C PRO A 220 -6.07 -4.56 -13.53
N VAL A 221 -7.07 -3.88 -12.99
CA VAL A 221 -8.22 -3.40 -13.77
C VAL A 221 -7.80 -2.14 -14.54
N ILE A 222 -8.43 -1.86 -15.68
CA ILE A 222 -8.28 -0.56 -16.36
C ILE A 222 -8.82 0.53 -15.43
N VAL A 223 -7.94 1.16 -14.67
CA VAL A 223 -8.33 2.23 -13.73
C VAL A 223 -8.27 3.59 -14.41
N ASP A 224 -9.27 4.39 -14.10
CA ASP A 224 -9.50 5.78 -14.54
C ASP A 224 -8.21 6.62 -14.64
N ARG A 225 -8.13 7.44 -15.69
CA ARG A 225 -7.02 8.37 -15.89
C ARG A 225 -7.24 9.53 -14.93
N GLY A 226 -6.50 9.53 -13.82
CA GLY A 226 -6.56 10.61 -12.82
C GLY A 226 -6.51 11.99 -13.47
N GLY A 227 -7.20 12.96 -12.85
CA GLY A 227 -7.28 14.33 -13.34
C GLY A 227 -5.91 15.00 -13.49
N ARG A 228 -5.87 16.17 -14.16
CA ARG A 228 -4.64 16.88 -14.50
C ARG A 228 -3.72 17.10 -13.29
N THR A 229 -4.28 17.54 -12.16
CA THR A 229 -3.56 17.71 -10.88
C THR A 229 -2.87 16.43 -10.39
N ALA A 230 -3.51 15.27 -10.54
CA ALA A 230 -2.94 13.99 -10.10
C ALA A 230 -1.77 13.54 -10.99
N ILE A 231 -1.86 13.82 -12.30
CA ILE A 231 -0.75 13.58 -13.25
C ILE A 231 0.42 14.50 -12.94
N ASP A 232 0.15 15.78 -12.69
CA ASP A 232 1.15 16.79 -12.35
C ASP A 232 1.87 16.41 -11.05
N MET A 233 1.14 15.97 -10.02
CA MET A 233 1.74 15.50 -8.77
C MET A 233 2.70 14.33 -9.00
N ARG A 234 2.29 13.32 -9.78
CA ARG A 234 3.19 12.20 -10.12
C ARG A 234 4.44 12.69 -10.88
N ASN A 235 4.29 13.64 -11.79
CA ASN A 235 5.40 14.18 -12.55
C ASN A 235 6.37 14.98 -11.65
N ILE A 236 5.88 15.74 -10.67
CA ILE A 236 6.73 16.44 -9.68
C ILE A 236 7.65 15.45 -8.96
N TYR A 237 7.09 14.34 -8.46
CA TYR A 237 7.91 13.28 -7.85
C TYR A 237 8.87 12.64 -8.84
N ALA A 238 8.43 12.39 -10.07
CA ALA A 238 9.29 11.81 -11.10
C ALA A 238 10.46 12.74 -11.49
N ASP A 239 10.23 14.05 -11.52
CA ASP A 239 11.27 15.05 -11.75
C ASP A 239 12.22 15.12 -10.56
N TYR A 240 11.70 15.17 -9.33
CA TYR A 240 12.50 15.13 -8.10
C TYR A 240 13.45 13.92 -8.06
N PHE A 241 12.95 12.70 -8.26
CA PHE A 241 13.81 11.50 -8.23
C PHE A 241 14.82 11.47 -9.38
N TYR A 242 14.55 12.17 -10.48
CA TYR A 242 15.48 12.27 -11.60
C TYR A 242 16.59 13.31 -11.39
N SER A 243 16.35 14.33 -10.55
CA SER A 243 17.28 15.44 -10.29
C SER A 243 17.74 15.49 -8.82
N GLU A 244 17.10 16.32 -8.00
CA GLU A 244 17.54 16.66 -6.63
C GLU A 244 17.50 15.45 -5.68
N GLY A 245 16.57 14.53 -5.91
CA GLY A 245 16.43 13.27 -5.17
C GLY A 245 17.19 12.10 -5.77
N ALA A 246 18.08 12.34 -6.74
CA ALA A 246 18.85 11.29 -7.41
C ALA A 246 19.80 10.59 -6.44
N VAL A 247 19.80 9.26 -6.50
CA VAL A 247 20.68 8.39 -5.69
C VAL A 247 21.61 7.58 -6.59
N SER A 248 22.83 7.33 -6.12
CA SER A 248 23.91 6.75 -6.93
C SER A 248 23.56 5.43 -7.61
N TRP A 249 22.74 4.60 -6.97
CA TRP A 249 22.36 3.26 -7.42
C TRP A 249 21.11 3.22 -8.32
N GLN A 250 20.45 4.35 -8.59
CA GLN A 250 19.16 4.34 -9.32
C GLN A 250 19.29 4.03 -10.82
N HIS A 251 20.51 4.08 -11.36
CA HIS A 251 20.80 3.80 -12.76
C HIS A 251 21.35 2.37 -13.01
N ASP A 252 21.64 1.61 -11.96
CA ASP A 252 22.30 0.30 -12.05
C ASP A 252 21.34 -0.86 -12.42
N LYS A 253 20.20 -0.57 -13.06
CA LYS A 253 19.16 -1.57 -13.44
C LYS A 253 18.56 -1.38 -14.82
#